data_AF-A0A1V4M0D8-F1
#
_entry.id   AF-A0A1V4M0D8-F1
#
_cell.length_a   1.000
_cell.length_b   1.000
_cell.length_c   1.000
_cell.angle_alpha   90.00
_cell.angle_beta   90.00
_cell.angle_gamma   90.00
#
_symmetry.space_group_name_H-M   'P 1'
#
loop_
_entity.id
_entity.type
_entity.pdbx_description
1 polymer ?
#
loop_
_entity_poly.entity_id
_entity_poly.type
_entity_poly.pdbx_seq_one_letter_code
_entity_poly.pdbx_strand_id
1 'polypeptide(L)'
;MKKFLWLIIIIVLGVTGCQGARSPEPEPELPEEQPAGDVEQKPPVEEQLSEEEVIMGDFARLIAGGDSAAVGVFIDEHIDRVCPASAEYMIEMLVVVHQRLAEEMNFKIFGSDYMEALNRDMEGVLRRNLIDNIKDPAIREEFRAVSDSKLRVVRYEETPVVETDWEAIAGLKAYFSEDFARMTVLYDLIQNNRRLYEGEGNKDLVSDILLAESLILENDSGFLRTMLEEIYKKQIGAFLVGPEGSYIGAFMTKSGPDYERITSYKATYEGHDLGRLVDKLEVLETDEFSLIGEVINSHNVFGVHSEMSYLPKSLIEGQGPFTIARVEIPGNSALEEKINRTIDETANSLQSDIQGEKTLFVHPTFGSEALLSLSLSASFSGEEGAYDYRQAFLTIDMTNGERMTLEDFLGLPYDSYAAPLEEILGTPVPATAEFSVESFGISLNLPREGSLYSDYHLITAGELMDLVDYRIFFK
;
A
#
# COMPACT_ATOMS: atom_id res chain seq x y z
N MET A 1 -32.88 -46.54 5.22
CA MET A 1 -31.48 -46.96 4.97
C MET A 1 -30.63 -45.69 5.00
N LYS A 2 -29.85 -45.49 6.08
CA LYS A 2 -28.37 -45.57 6.13
C LYS A 2 -27.73 -44.54 5.17
N LYS A 3 -27.32 -43.34 5.61
CA LYS A 3 -26.22 -42.93 6.51
C LYS A 3 -24.81 -43.23 5.95
N PHE A 4 -24.01 -42.17 5.78
CA PHE A 4 -22.70 -41.84 6.40
C PHE A 4 -21.88 -41.00 5.38
N LEU A 5 -21.20 -39.87 5.62
CA LEU A 5 -20.58 -39.16 6.75
C LEU A 5 -19.06 -38.98 6.42
N TRP A 6 -18.64 -37.74 6.16
CA TRP A 6 -17.42 -37.04 6.64
C TRP A 6 -15.96 -37.32 6.17
N LEU A 7 -15.20 -36.20 6.27
CA LEU A 7 -13.75 -35.97 6.56
C LEU A 7 -12.75 -36.17 5.40
N ILE A 8 -12.15 -35.12 4.79
CA ILE A 8 -11.14 -34.11 5.22
C ILE A 8 -9.80 -34.72 5.71
N ILE A 9 -8.68 -34.17 5.19
CA ILE A 9 -7.37 -33.83 5.82
C ILE A 9 -6.13 -34.48 5.15
N ILE A 10 -5.36 -33.75 4.29
CA ILE A 10 -4.11 -32.91 4.48
C ILE A 10 -2.88 -33.65 3.90
N ILE A 11 -2.25 -33.15 2.81
CA ILE A 11 -0.95 -32.41 2.68
C ILE A 11 0.24 -33.22 3.27
N VAL A 12 1.33 -33.50 2.55
CA VAL A 12 2.51 -32.63 2.38
C VAL A 12 3.38 -33.11 1.20
N LEU A 13 3.82 -32.11 0.42
CA LEU A 13 4.91 -32.13 -0.56
C LEU A 13 6.24 -32.57 0.06
N GLY A 14 6.87 -33.58 -0.53
CA GLY A 14 8.25 -33.96 -0.26
C GLY A 14 9.10 -33.82 -1.53
N VAL A 15 10.01 -32.86 -1.48
CA VAL A 15 11.06 -32.55 -2.46
C VAL A 15 11.89 -33.79 -2.80
N THR A 16 11.84 -34.24 -4.06
CA THR A 16 12.90 -35.08 -4.66
C THR A 16 13.84 -34.12 -5.41
N GLY A 17 15.14 -34.06 -5.18
CA GLY A 17 16.06 -35.11 -4.76
C GLY A 17 17.15 -35.19 -5.82
N CYS A 18 18.34 -34.69 -5.49
CA CYS A 18 19.53 -34.75 -6.34
C CYS A 18 19.90 -36.21 -6.67
N GLN A 19 20.36 -36.39 -7.90
CA GLN A 19 20.84 -37.66 -8.47
C GLN A 19 22.00 -38.27 -7.69
N GLY A 20 21.94 -39.60 -7.54
CA GLY A 20 23.07 -40.44 -7.16
C GLY A 20 22.84 -41.87 -7.63
N ALA A 21 23.16 -42.13 -8.90
CA ALA A 21 23.09 -43.47 -9.49
C ALA A 21 24.31 -44.31 -9.09
N ARG A 22 24.08 -45.53 -8.58
CA ARG A 22 24.92 -46.72 -8.84
C ARG A 22 24.12 -48.01 -8.63
N SER A 23 24.39 -48.95 -9.52
CA SER A 23 23.64 -50.19 -9.88
C SER A 23 24.12 -51.42 -9.05
N PRO A 24 23.69 -52.68 -9.29
CA PRO A 24 23.01 -53.52 -8.30
C PRO A 24 23.75 -54.83 -7.91
N GLU A 25 23.16 -55.53 -6.93
CA GLU A 25 23.30 -56.96 -6.57
C GLU A 25 24.58 -57.47 -5.86
N PRO A 26 24.54 -58.60 -5.11
CA PRO A 26 23.42 -59.56 -4.92
C PRO A 26 23.02 -59.83 -3.45
N GLU A 27 21.81 -60.37 -3.28
CA GLU A 27 21.33 -61.03 -2.05
C GLU A 27 22.27 -62.14 -1.56
N PRO A 28 22.36 -62.32 -0.23
CA PRO A 28 22.39 -63.66 0.32
C PRO A 28 21.37 -63.83 1.47
N GLU A 29 20.52 -64.84 1.28
CA GLU A 29 20.00 -65.81 2.26
C GLU A 29 19.63 -65.30 3.67
N LEU A 30 18.32 -65.30 3.94
CA LEU A 30 17.74 -65.31 5.29
C LEU A 30 18.12 -66.60 6.03
N PRO A 31 18.54 -66.49 7.30
CA PRO A 31 18.20 -67.51 8.29
C PRO A 31 17.53 -66.91 9.53
N GLU A 32 16.36 -67.47 9.80
CA GLU A 32 15.76 -67.79 11.10
C GLU A 32 15.46 -66.65 12.10
N GLU A 33 14.16 -66.50 12.37
CA GLU A 33 13.58 -65.81 13.51
C GLU A 33 14.24 -66.23 14.83
N GLN A 34 14.83 -65.26 15.53
CA GLN A 34 15.09 -65.33 16.96
C GLN A 34 14.24 -64.29 17.70
N PRO A 35 13.80 -64.60 18.93
CA PRO A 35 12.71 -63.91 19.60
C PRO A 35 13.11 -62.52 20.09
N ALA A 36 12.10 -61.63 20.13
CA ALA A 36 12.13 -60.25 20.60
C ALA A 36 13.17 -59.97 21.69
N GLY A 37 14.25 -59.30 21.31
CA GLY A 37 15.08 -58.50 22.21
C GLY A 37 14.55 -57.07 22.23
N ASP A 38 14.42 -56.50 23.44
CA ASP A 38 13.97 -55.13 23.68
C ASP A 38 14.61 -54.15 22.69
N VAL A 39 13.78 -53.64 21.77
CA VAL A 39 14.12 -52.43 21.03
C VAL A 39 14.02 -51.31 22.06
N GLU A 40 15.17 -50.93 22.59
CA GLU A 40 15.36 -49.65 23.25
C GLU A 40 14.85 -48.59 22.26
N GLN A 41 13.60 -48.15 22.45
CA GLN A 41 13.05 -47.02 21.72
C GLN A 41 13.97 -45.85 22.05
N LYS A 42 14.88 -45.53 21.12
CA LYS A 42 15.49 -44.21 21.11
C LYS A 42 14.33 -43.23 21.25
N PRO A 43 14.32 -42.38 22.29
CA PRO A 43 13.28 -41.38 22.42
C PRO A 43 13.25 -40.60 21.10
N PRO A 44 12.06 -40.18 20.63
CA PRO A 44 11.99 -39.29 19.49
C PRO A 44 12.99 -38.16 19.75
N VAL A 45 13.92 -37.97 18.83
CA VAL A 45 14.80 -36.80 18.87
C VAL A 45 13.84 -35.64 18.78
N GLU A 46 13.61 -34.93 19.90
CA GLU A 46 12.96 -33.62 19.86
C GLU A 46 13.77 -32.81 18.86
N GLU A 47 13.18 -32.50 17.70
CA GLU A 47 13.71 -31.49 16.80
C GLU A 47 13.77 -30.21 17.62
N GLN A 48 14.96 -29.89 18.13
CA GLN A 48 15.22 -28.60 18.74
C GLN A 48 15.12 -27.58 17.62
N LEU A 49 14.03 -26.80 17.66
CA LEU A 49 13.88 -25.64 16.80
C LEU A 49 15.12 -24.75 16.95
N SER A 50 15.59 -24.23 15.82
CA SER A 50 16.64 -23.20 15.82
C SER A 50 16.17 -21.96 16.58
N GLU A 51 17.12 -21.17 17.08
CA GLU A 51 16.80 -19.91 17.77
C GLU A 51 15.94 -18.99 16.88
N GLU A 52 16.22 -18.92 15.58
CA GLU A 52 15.44 -18.15 14.61
C GLU A 52 14.00 -18.66 14.48
N GLU A 53 13.78 -19.98 14.38
CA GLU A 53 12.42 -20.55 14.31
C GLU A 53 11.60 -20.23 15.57
N VAL A 54 12.25 -20.22 16.74
CA VAL A 54 11.60 -19.82 17.99
C VAL A 54 11.24 -18.33 17.95
N ILE A 55 12.18 -17.46 17.57
CA ILE A 55 11.96 -16.02 17.47
C ILE A 55 10.83 -15.71 16.48
N MET A 56 10.84 -16.31 15.28
CA MET A 56 9.82 -16.07 14.27
C MET A 56 8.46 -16.67 14.66
N GLY A 57 8.45 -17.78 15.41
CA GLY A 57 7.23 -18.34 15.98
C GLY A 57 6.62 -17.51 17.13
N ASP A 58 7.45 -16.83 17.93
CA ASP A 58 7.01 -15.84 18.90
C ASP A 58 6.48 -14.57 18.19
N PHE A 59 7.20 -14.11 17.17
CA PHE A 59 6.83 -12.96 16.35
C PHE A 59 5.47 -13.14 15.67
N ALA A 60 5.23 -14.29 15.03
CA ALA A 60 3.94 -14.58 14.38
C ALA A 60 2.76 -14.55 15.37
N ARG A 61 2.96 -15.03 16.61
CA ARG A 61 1.94 -14.96 17.66
C ARG A 61 1.71 -13.53 18.16
N LEU A 62 2.76 -12.72 18.20
CA LEU A 62 2.69 -11.33 18.59
C LEU A 62 1.87 -10.50 17.59
N ILE A 63 2.13 -10.71 16.29
CA ILE A 63 1.43 -10.03 15.20
C ILE A 63 -0.08 -10.30 15.23
N ALA A 64 -0.50 -11.53 15.54
CA ALA A 64 -1.92 -11.88 15.67
C ALA A 64 -2.65 -11.09 16.78
N GLY A 65 -1.91 -10.46 17.70
CA GLY A 65 -2.47 -9.54 18.69
C GLY A 65 -2.67 -8.10 18.18
N GLY A 66 -2.08 -7.74 17.04
CA GLY A 66 -2.19 -6.42 16.41
C GLY A 66 -1.52 -5.28 17.19
N ASP A 67 -0.72 -5.57 18.22
CA ASP A 67 -0.07 -4.54 19.04
C ASP A 67 1.23 -4.04 18.39
N SER A 68 1.11 -2.93 17.67
CA SER A 68 2.22 -2.29 16.97
C SER A 68 3.38 -1.89 17.88
N ALA A 69 3.12 -1.50 19.14
CA ALA A 69 4.18 -1.13 20.08
C ALA A 69 4.96 -2.36 20.54
N ALA A 70 4.24 -3.44 20.85
CA ALA A 70 4.89 -4.70 21.23
C ALA A 70 5.73 -5.29 20.08
N VAL A 71 5.23 -5.21 18.83
CA VAL A 71 5.99 -5.59 17.62
C VAL A 71 7.26 -4.76 17.48
N GLY A 72 7.19 -3.43 17.65
CA GLY A 72 8.36 -2.55 17.57
C GLY A 72 9.43 -2.87 18.62
N VAL A 73 9.03 -3.14 19.87
CA VAL A 73 9.93 -3.56 20.95
C VAL A 73 10.56 -4.91 20.65
N PHE A 74 9.77 -5.88 20.17
CA PHE A 74 10.28 -7.20 19.82
C PHE A 74 11.37 -7.13 18.74
N ILE A 75 11.18 -6.25 17.75
CA ILE A 75 12.18 -6.03 16.69
C ILE A 75 13.49 -5.50 17.30
N ASP A 76 13.43 -4.52 18.19
CA ASP A 76 14.64 -3.99 18.86
C ASP A 76 15.39 -5.06 19.66
N GLU A 77 14.69 -6.02 20.24
CA GLU A 77 15.27 -7.08 21.05
C GLU A 77 15.83 -8.25 20.21
N HIS A 78 15.30 -8.51 19.02
CA HIS A 78 15.52 -9.78 18.30
C HIS A 78 16.07 -9.67 16.88
N ILE A 79 16.06 -8.48 16.25
CA ILE A 79 16.43 -8.33 14.83
C ILE A 79 17.88 -8.76 14.52
N ASP A 80 18.79 -8.64 15.48
CA ASP A 80 20.21 -8.99 15.34
C ASP A 80 20.48 -10.50 15.34
N ARG A 81 19.45 -11.32 15.61
CA ARG A 81 19.52 -12.78 15.78
C ARG A 81 18.79 -13.57 14.70
N VAL A 82 18.27 -12.90 13.67
CA VAL A 82 17.56 -13.52 12.55
C VAL A 82 18.27 -13.24 11.22
N CYS A 83 17.94 -14.01 10.18
CA CYS A 83 18.48 -13.74 8.85
C CYS A 83 17.85 -12.47 8.24
N PRO A 84 18.47 -11.88 7.18
CA PRO A 84 17.94 -10.68 6.56
C PRO A 84 16.49 -10.80 6.07
N ALA A 85 16.11 -11.92 5.48
CA ALA A 85 14.73 -12.13 5.01
C ALA A 85 13.72 -12.11 6.17
N SER A 86 14.09 -12.70 7.32
CA SER A 86 13.27 -12.66 8.54
C SER A 86 13.21 -11.25 9.12
N ALA A 87 14.32 -10.51 9.14
CA ALA A 87 14.36 -9.11 9.57
C ALA A 87 13.49 -8.19 8.69
N GLU A 88 13.53 -8.38 7.37
CA GLU A 88 12.70 -7.66 6.41
C GLU A 88 11.22 -7.97 6.62
N TYR A 89 10.87 -9.24 6.78
CA TYR A 89 9.51 -9.65 7.12
C TYR A 89 9.04 -9.03 8.43
N MET A 90 9.92 -8.89 9.43
CA MET A 90 9.56 -8.18 10.66
C MET A 90 9.18 -6.72 10.40
N ILE A 91 9.93 -6.01 9.57
CA ILE A 91 9.64 -4.61 9.22
C ILE A 91 8.38 -4.49 8.36
N GLU A 92 8.18 -5.41 7.40
CA GLU A 92 6.97 -5.48 6.59
C GLU A 92 5.74 -5.61 7.48
N MET A 93 5.75 -6.56 8.41
CA MET A 93 4.63 -6.75 9.34
C MET A 93 4.47 -5.57 10.29
N LEU A 94 5.56 -4.95 10.73
CA LEU A 94 5.51 -3.73 11.53
C LEU A 94 4.77 -2.60 10.78
N VAL A 95 5.10 -2.37 9.50
CA VAL A 95 4.45 -1.36 8.66
C VAL A 95 2.96 -1.68 8.45
N VAL A 96 2.60 -2.95 8.29
CA VAL A 96 1.19 -3.37 8.16
C VAL A 96 0.40 -3.06 9.44
N VAL A 97 0.95 -3.32 10.63
CA VAL A 97 0.25 -3.04 11.90
C VAL A 97 0.33 -1.59 12.35
N HIS A 98 1.26 -0.79 11.82
CA HIS A 98 1.38 0.65 12.12
C HIS A 98 0.12 1.43 11.83
N GLN A 99 -0.57 1.09 10.73
CA GLN A 99 -1.61 1.92 10.16
C GLN A 99 -2.74 2.19 11.17
N ARG A 100 -3.19 1.15 11.87
CA ARG A 100 -4.23 1.28 12.89
C ARG A 100 -3.82 2.25 14.01
N LEU A 101 -2.63 2.05 14.59
CA LEU A 101 -2.15 2.92 15.67
C LEU A 101 -1.95 4.37 15.19
N ALA A 102 -1.42 4.54 13.97
CA ALA A 102 -1.23 5.86 13.37
C ALA A 102 -2.57 6.57 13.13
N GLU A 103 -3.59 5.88 12.61
CA GLU A 103 -4.93 6.43 12.38
C GLU A 103 -5.64 6.80 13.69
N GLU A 104 -5.66 5.89 14.66
CA GLU A 104 -6.23 6.16 16.00
C GLU A 104 -5.60 7.40 16.62
N MET A 105 -4.27 7.50 16.55
CA MET A 105 -3.54 8.62 17.12
C MET A 105 -3.68 9.90 16.31
N ASN A 106 -3.71 9.83 14.97
CA ASN A 106 -3.99 10.99 14.12
C ASN A 106 -5.38 11.57 14.40
N PHE A 107 -6.38 10.75 14.75
CA PHE A 107 -7.66 11.28 15.20
C PHE A 107 -7.56 11.93 16.59
N LYS A 108 -6.93 11.26 17.55
CA LYS A 108 -6.82 11.74 18.94
C LYS A 108 -5.95 12.98 19.09
N ILE A 109 -4.90 13.14 18.28
CA ILE A 109 -3.90 14.21 18.42
C ILE A 109 -4.51 15.60 18.25
N PHE A 110 -5.61 15.72 17.50
CA PHE A 110 -6.38 16.96 17.35
C PHE A 110 -7.28 17.27 18.57
N GLY A 111 -7.46 16.32 19.49
CA GLY A 111 -8.08 16.56 20.78
C GLY A 111 -7.24 17.51 21.63
N SER A 112 -7.90 18.39 22.39
CA SER A 112 -7.24 19.43 23.19
C SER A 112 -6.15 18.89 24.11
N ASP A 113 -6.41 17.74 24.73
CA ASP A 113 -5.53 17.20 25.78
C ASP A 113 -4.27 16.55 25.17
N TYR A 114 -4.41 15.87 24.02
CA TYR A 114 -3.28 15.30 23.28
C TYR A 114 -2.41 16.40 22.66
N MET A 115 -3.05 17.40 22.05
CA MET A 115 -2.35 18.55 21.48
C MET A 115 -1.61 19.35 22.57
N GLU A 116 -2.23 19.54 23.75
CA GLU A 116 -1.57 20.19 24.89
C GLU A 116 -0.39 19.36 25.40
N ALA A 117 -0.54 18.04 25.56
CA ALA A 117 0.55 17.16 25.96
C ALA A 117 1.72 17.24 24.97
N LEU A 118 1.44 17.19 23.66
CA LEU A 118 2.46 17.34 22.62
C LEU A 118 3.17 18.69 22.70
N ASN A 119 2.43 19.80 22.75
CA ASN A 119 3.00 21.15 22.73
C ASN A 119 3.74 21.51 24.01
N ARG A 120 3.14 21.21 25.18
CA ARG A 120 3.62 21.66 26.49
C ARG A 120 4.64 20.70 27.08
N ASP A 121 4.37 19.41 27.03
CA ASP A 121 5.17 18.41 27.75
C ASP A 121 6.27 17.81 26.87
N MET A 122 6.11 17.87 25.52
CA MET A 122 7.06 17.34 24.53
C MET A 122 7.63 18.37 23.56
N GLU A 123 7.41 19.67 23.78
CA GLU A 123 7.95 20.77 22.94
C GLU A 123 7.51 20.70 21.46
N GLY A 124 6.33 20.15 21.20
CA GLY A 124 5.74 20.06 19.87
C GLY A 124 6.24 18.88 19.03
N VAL A 125 7.18 18.06 19.50
CA VAL A 125 7.73 16.91 18.78
C VAL A 125 7.71 15.68 19.68
N LEU A 126 7.39 14.51 19.15
CA LEU A 126 7.48 13.27 19.95
C LEU A 126 8.95 12.97 20.28
N ARG A 127 9.33 13.13 21.55
CA ARG A 127 10.67 12.83 22.05
C ARG A 127 10.58 11.81 23.18
N ARG A 128 11.17 10.63 22.98
CA ARG A 128 11.08 9.50 23.92
C ARG A 128 11.45 9.88 25.35
N ASN A 129 12.50 10.70 25.52
CA ASN A 129 12.97 11.15 26.83
C ASN A 129 12.06 12.21 27.51
N LEU A 130 11.06 12.74 26.82
CA LEU A 130 10.10 13.71 27.36
C LEU A 130 8.70 13.11 27.61
N ILE A 131 8.42 11.89 27.16
CA ILE A 131 7.11 11.23 27.33
C ILE A 131 6.72 11.15 28.81
N ASP A 132 7.68 10.90 29.70
CA ASP A 132 7.43 10.81 31.15
C ASP A 132 6.98 12.12 31.79
N ASN A 133 7.12 13.26 31.10
CA ASN A 133 6.62 14.55 31.56
C ASN A 133 5.09 14.69 31.41
N ILE A 134 4.46 13.84 30.58
CA ILE A 134 3.01 13.86 30.36
C ILE A 134 2.31 13.45 31.66
N LYS A 135 1.45 14.35 32.15
CA LYS A 135 0.78 14.19 33.45
C LYS A 135 -0.33 13.15 33.42
N ASP A 136 -1.06 13.07 32.31
CA ASP A 136 -2.15 12.11 32.15
C ASP A 136 -1.56 10.73 31.83
N PRO A 137 -1.78 9.70 32.67
CA PRO A 137 -1.23 8.37 32.44
C PRO A 137 -1.73 7.73 31.14
N ALA A 138 -2.99 7.94 30.75
CA ALA A 138 -3.54 7.34 29.54
C ALA A 138 -2.88 7.93 28.29
N ILE A 139 -2.81 9.27 28.21
CA ILE A 139 -2.14 9.98 27.10
C ILE A 139 -0.66 9.62 27.05
N ARG A 140 0.00 9.49 28.21
CA ARG A 140 1.40 9.09 28.29
C ARG A 140 1.64 7.70 27.71
N GLU A 141 0.83 6.70 28.09
CA GLU A 141 0.98 5.34 27.57
C GLU A 141 0.70 5.29 26.07
N GLU A 142 -0.23 6.09 25.55
CA GLU A 142 -0.49 6.17 24.11
C GLU A 142 0.69 6.78 23.32
N PHE A 143 1.28 7.89 23.78
CA PHE A 143 2.51 8.42 23.14
C PHE A 143 3.71 7.49 23.31
N ARG A 144 3.78 6.73 24.40
CA ARG A 144 4.77 5.69 24.59
C ARG A 144 4.60 4.57 23.56
N ALA A 145 3.36 4.12 23.33
CA ALA A 145 3.05 3.13 22.31
C ALA A 145 3.48 3.61 20.91
N VAL A 146 3.22 4.88 20.55
CA VAL A 146 3.70 5.48 19.29
C VAL A 146 5.24 5.44 19.21
N SER A 147 5.94 5.82 20.28
CA SER A 147 7.41 5.81 20.26
C SER A 147 7.98 4.39 20.20
N ASP A 148 7.39 3.45 20.92
CA ASP A 148 7.87 2.06 21.01
C ASP A 148 7.55 1.27 19.73
N SER A 149 6.53 1.68 18.96
CA SER A 149 6.24 1.09 17.66
C SER A 149 7.17 1.54 16.53
N LYS A 150 8.08 2.51 16.74
CA LYS A 150 8.80 3.20 15.64
C LYS A 150 7.86 4.02 14.74
N LEU A 151 6.83 4.62 15.34
CA LEU A 151 6.12 5.76 14.76
C LEU A 151 6.72 7.06 15.34
N ARG A 152 6.52 8.16 14.63
CA ARG A 152 6.91 9.50 15.06
C ARG A 152 5.81 10.52 14.79
N VAL A 153 5.90 11.67 15.46
CA VAL A 153 5.04 12.83 15.17
C VAL A 153 5.83 13.83 14.33
N VAL A 154 5.34 14.12 13.13
CA VAL A 154 5.87 15.13 12.21
C VAL A 154 4.92 16.31 12.14
N ARG A 155 5.47 17.51 12.00
CA ARG A 155 4.68 18.73 11.78
C ARG A 155 4.78 19.20 10.35
N TYR A 156 3.66 19.14 9.65
CA TYR A 156 3.46 19.85 8.41
C TYR A 156 2.85 21.20 8.76
N GLU A 157 3.71 22.22 8.88
CA GLU A 157 3.37 23.51 9.47
C GLU A 157 2.90 23.38 10.93
N GLU A 158 1.64 23.70 11.22
CA GLU A 158 1.03 23.61 12.54
C GLU A 158 0.27 22.29 12.76
N THR A 159 0.21 21.42 11.74
CA THR A 159 -0.55 20.17 11.76
C THR A 159 0.36 19.00 12.13
N PRO A 160 0.22 18.43 13.35
CA PRO A 160 0.95 17.23 13.72
C PRO A 160 0.30 15.99 13.07
N VAL A 161 1.14 15.11 12.55
CA VAL A 161 0.75 13.84 11.93
C VAL A 161 1.64 12.74 12.50
N VAL A 162 1.03 11.61 12.86
CA VAL A 162 1.70 10.38 13.24
C VAL A 162 1.96 9.54 12.00
N GLU A 163 3.22 9.17 11.78
CA GLU A 163 3.68 8.40 10.62
C GLU A 163 4.87 7.50 10.99
N THR A 164 5.18 6.50 10.17
CA THR A 164 6.32 5.59 10.34
C THR A 164 7.63 6.35 10.47
N ASP A 165 8.44 6.05 11.49
CA ASP A 165 9.77 6.62 11.68
C ASP A 165 10.79 5.92 10.79
N TRP A 166 10.89 6.39 9.54
CA TRP A 166 11.83 5.81 8.57
C TRP A 166 13.29 6.06 8.94
N GLU A 167 13.60 7.09 9.74
CA GLU A 167 14.94 7.30 10.28
C GLU A 167 15.30 6.19 11.27
N ALA A 168 14.38 5.84 12.18
CA ALA A 168 14.58 4.73 13.11
C ALA A 168 14.73 3.39 12.38
N ILE A 169 13.89 3.13 11.35
CA ILE A 169 13.96 1.90 10.54
C ILE A 169 15.27 1.87 9.71
N ALA A 170 15.66 2.98 9.08
CA ALA A 170 16.92 3.07 8.33
C ALA A 170 18.16 2.86 9.23
N GLY A 171 18.04 3.15 10.54
CA GLY A 171 19.05 2.82 11.55
C GLY A 171 19.32 1.31 11.68
N LEU A 172 18.38 0.46 11.25
CA LEU A 172 18.46 -1.00 11.29
C LEU A 172 19.03 -1.61 9.99
N LYS A 173 19.44 -0.78 9.01
CA LYS A 173 19.88 -1.24 7.67
C LYS A 173 20.98 -2.30 7.64
N ALA A 174 21.77 -2.44 8.71
CA ALA A 174 22.80 -3.47 8.81
C ALA A 174 22.24 -4.91 8.85
N TYR A 175 20.95 -5.06 9.15
CA TYR A 175 20.25 -6.34 9.27
C TYR A 175 19.49 -6.74 8.00
N PHE A 176 19.39 -5.87 7.00
CA PHE A 176 18.59 -6.10 5.79
C PHE A 176 19.47 -6.51 4.60
N SER A 177 18.82 -7.00 3.53
CA SER A 177 19.43 -7.02 2.21
C SER A 177 19.76 -5.61 1.73
N GLU A 178 20.63 -5.51 0.73
CA GLU A 178 21.06 -4.23 0.17
C GLU A 178 19.88 -3.43 -0.39
N ASP A 179 18.94 -4.07 -1.08
CA ASP A 179 17.82 -3.40 -1.74
C ASP A 179 16.81 -2.87 -0.73
N PHE A 180 16.46 -3.67 0.28
CA PHE A 180 15.58 -3.24 1.36
C PHE A 180 16.23 -2.13 2.19
N ALA A 181 17.52 -2.24 2.50
CA ALA A 181 18.28 -1.17 3.14
C ALA A 181 18.23 0.14 2.34
N ARG A 182 18.41 0.08 1.01
CA ARG A 182 18.31 1.26 0.15
C ARG A 182 16.90 1.87 0.16
N MET A 183 15.85 1.05 0.13
CA MET A 183 14.46 1.52 0.24
C MET A 183 14.22 2.29 1.55
N THR A 184 14.64 1.73 2.69
CA THR A 184 14.44 2.41 3.99
C THR A 184 15.17 3.75 4.06
N VAL A 185 16.37 3.84 3.47
CA VAL A 185 17.15 5.08 3.38
C VAL A 185 16.47 6.11 2.47
N LEU A 186 15.93 5.69 1.32
CA LEU A 186 15.20 6.58 0.41
C LEU A 186 13.96 7.18 1.10
N TYR A 187 13.22 6.37 1.86
CA TYR A 187 12.10 6.86 2.65
C TYR A 187 12.52 7.88 3.71
N ASP A 188 13.57 7.62 4.48
CA ASP A 188 14.11 8.58 5.46
C ASP A 188 14.48 9.92 4.79
N LEU A 189 15.19 9.87 3.66
CA LEU A 189 15.59 11.07 2.90
C LEU A 189 14.37 11.92 2.50
N ILE A 190 13.30 11.27 2.02
CA ILE A 190 12.05 11.92 1.59
C ILE A 190 11.31 12.49 2.78
N GLN A 191 11.03 11.66 3.79
CA GLN A 191 10.24 12.03 4.95
C GLN A 191 10.87 13.21 5.71
N ASN A 192 12.20 13.25 5.79
CA ASN A 192 12.93 14.31 6.49
C ASN A 192 13.33 15.48 5.59
N ASN A 193 12.88 15.50 4.33
CA ASN A 193 13.23 16.52 3.34
C ASN A 193 14.74 16.82 3.30
N ARG A 194 15.59 15.80 3.53
CA ARG A 194 17.03 16.02 3.77
C ARG A 194 17.68 16.71 2.57
N ARG A 195 17.28 16.32 1.35
CA ARG A 195 17.76 16.94 0.10
C ARG A 195 17.45 18.45 0.02
N LEU A 196 16.26 18.87 0.45
CA LEU A 196 15.88 20.28 0.43
C LEU A 196 16.60 21.10 1.50
N TYR A 197 16.80 20.55 2.71
CA TYR A 197 17.45 21.26 3.83
C TYR A 197 18.97 21.27 3.76
N GLU A 198 19.59 20.24 3.17
CA GLU A 198 21.05 20.11 3.06
C GLU A 198 21.61 20.90 1.86
N GLY A 199 20.75 21.53 1.04
CA GLY A 199 21.15 22.26 -0.16
C GLY A 199 21.68 21.36 -1.28
N GLU A 200 21.43 20.05 -1.17
CA GLU A 200 21.78 19.04 -2.16
C GLU A 200 20.74 19.04 -3.29
N GLY A 201 21.25 19.12 -4.52
CA GLY A 201 20.53 19.68 -5.66
C GLY A 201 19.59 18.71 -6.37
N ASN A 202 18.85 19.23 -7.35
CA ASN A 202 17.99 18.46 -8.26
C ASN A 202 18.67 17.22 -8.88
N LYS A 203 20.00 17.20 -8.97
CA LYS A 203 20.77 16.04 -9.42
C LYS A 203 20.59 14.83 -8.51
N ASP A 204 20.60 15.05 -7.19
CA ASP A 204 20.46 13.98 -6.21
C ASP A 204 19.02 13.48 -6.20
N LEU A 205 18.04 14.38 -6.36
CA LEU A 205 16.63 14.02 -6.55
C LEU A 205 16.42 13.13 -7.80
N VAL A 206 17.01 13.51 -8.94
CA VAL A 206 16.97 12.66 -10.15
C VAL A 206 17.66 11.32 -9.90
N SER A 207 18.78 11.30 -9.18
CA SER A 207 19.49 10.05 -8.87
C SER A 207 18.66 9.14 -7.96
N ASP A 208 17.95 9.69 -6.98
CA ASP A 208 17.06 8.96 -6.08
C ASP A 208 15.84 8.40 -6.84
N ILE A 209 15.26 9.16 -7.80
CA ILE A 209 14.20 8.69 -8.69
C ILE A 209 14.67 7.49 -9.52
N LEU A 210 15.83 7.61 -10.16
CA LEU A 210 16.38 6.55 -11.02
C LEU A 210 16.80 5.31 -10.22
N LEU A 211 17.26 5.50 -8.98
CA LEU A 211 17.52 4.38 -8.07
C LEU A 211 16.23 3.65 -7.70
N ALA A 212 15.17 4.38 -7.35
CA ALA A 212 13.87 3.77 -7.05
C ALA A 212 13.32 3.01 -8.27
N GLU A 213 13.38 3.60 -9.46
CA GLU A 213 13.05 2.93 -10.72
C GLU A 213 13.85 1.64 -10.89
N SER A 214 15.19 1.68 -10.79
CA SER A 214 16.04 0.48 -10.92
C SER A 214 15.66 -0.62 -9.93
N LEU A 215 15.44 -0.27 -8.66
CA LEU A 215 15.07 -1.23 -7.62
C LEU A 215 13.68 -1.85 -7.88
N ILE A 216 12.73 -1.08 -8.41
CA ILE A 216 11.41 -1.59 -8.85
C ILE A 216 11.59 -2.66 -9.93
N LEU A 217 12.51 -2.44 -10.89
CA LEU A 217 12.70 -3.37 -12.01
C LEU A 217 13.47 -4.64 -11.63
N GLU A 218 14.32 -4.56 -10.61
CA GLU A 218 15.22 -5.64 -10.23
C GLU A 218 14.62 -6.58 -9.18
N ASN A 219 13.53 -6.17 -8.51
CA ASN A 219 12.98 -6.89 -7.36
C ASN A 219 11.59 -7.48 -7.62
N ASP A 220 11.38 -8.72 -7.15
CA ASP A 220 10.11 -9.44 -7.21
C ASP A 220 9.30 -9.37 -5.90
N SER A 221 9.84 -8.75 -4.85
CA SER A 221 9.11 -8.57 -3.59
C SER A 221 7.99 -7.55 -3.78
N GLY A 222 6.75 -8.01 -3.63
CA GLY A 222 5.55 -7.18 -3.75
C GLY A 222 5.58 -5.99 -2.80
N PHE A 223 5.86 -6.24 -1.52
CA PHE A 223 5.97 -5.17 -0.52
C PHE A 223 7.05 -4.15 -0.90
N LEU A 224 8.26 -4.61 -1.23
CA LEU A 224 9.35 -3.71 -1.60
C LEU A 224 8.99 -2.88 -2.83
N ARG A 225 8.35 -3.49 -3.84
CA ARG A 225 7.90 -2.79 -5.05
C ARG A 225 6.86 -1.71 -4.72
N THR A 226 5.82 -2.04 -3.96
CA THR A 226 4.80 -1.06 -3.53
C THR A 226 5.44 0.13 -2.79
N MET A 227 6.36 -0.16 -1.87
CA MET A 227 7.08 0.85 -1.12
C MET A 227 7.96 1.74 -2.02
N LEU A 228 8.65 1.16 -3.00
CA LEU A 228 9.47 1.91 -3.96
C LEU A 228 8.62 2.72 -4.95
N GLU A 229 7.45 2.23 -5.37
CA GLU A 229 6.53 2.96 -6.25
C GLU A 229 5.97 4.21 -5.56
N GLU A 230 5.64 4.12 -4.27
CA GLU A 230 5.26 5.28 -3.46
C GLU A 230 6.41 6.29 -3.33
N ILE A 231 7.65 5.84 -3.12
CA ILE A 231 8.84 6.69 -3.17
C ILE A 231 8.95 7.38 -4.53
N TYR A 232 8.90 6.59 -5.61
CA TYR A 232 9.05 7.08 -6.98
C TYR A 232 8.01 8.16 -7.28
N LYS A 233 6.74 7.89 -7.00
CA LYS A 233 5.63 8.85 -7.18
C LYS A 233 5.84 10.16 -6.43
N LYS A 234 6.24 10.08 -5.14
CA LYS A 234 6.51 11.28 -4.31
C LYS A 234 7.67 12.11 -4.89
N GLN A 235 8.74 11.46 -5.32
CA GLN A 235 9.91 12.15 -5.87
C GLN A 235 9.64 12.75 -7.26
N ILE A 236 8.86 12.07 -8.12
CA ILE A 236 8.36 12.63 -9.38
C ILE A 236 7.55 13.90 -9.10
N GLY A 237 6.64 13.86 -8.12
CA GLY A 237 5.89 15.03 -7.67
C GLY A 237 6.82 16.17 -7.23
N ALA A 238 7.77 15.90 -6.34
CA ALA A 238 8.74 16.90 -5.91
C ALA A 238 9.55 17.50 -7.07
N PHE A 239 9.94 16.67 -8.05
CA PHE A 239 10.77 17.09 -9.18
C PHE A 239 10.01 17.86 -10.25
N LEU A 240 8.79 17.44 -10.61
CA LEU A 240 8.03 17.98 -11.74
C LEU A 240 6.94 18.99 -11.35
N VAL A 241 6.34 18.81 -10.16
CA VAL A 241 5.25 19.66 -9.66
C VAL A 241 5.81 20.74 -8.73
N GLY A 242 6.76 20.38 -7.88
CA GLY A 242 7.36 21.30 -6.91
C GLY A 242 6.43 21.67 -5.75
N PRO A 243 6.90 22.50 -4.81
CA PRO A 243 6.07 22.98 -3.72
C PRO A 243 4.88 23.77 -4.27
N GLU A 244 3.68 23.45 -3.79
CA GLU A 244 2.42 24.09 -4.19
C GLU A 244 2.17 24.15 -5.71
N GLY A 245 2.75 23.23 -6.48
CA GLY A 245 2.59 23.21 -7.94
C GLY A 245 3.39 24.26 -8.71
N SER A 246 4.35 24.92 -8.05
CA SER A 246 5.15 26.00 -8.63
C SER A 246 5.88 25.65 -9.93
N TYR A 247 6.17 24.37 -10.20
CA TYR A 247 6.90 23.94 -11.40
C TYR A 247 5.98 23.49 -12.55
N ILE A 248 4.68 23.25 -12.30
CA ILE A 248 3.75 22.78 -13.34
C ILE A 248 3.73 23.74 -14.55
N GLY A 249 3.75 25.05 -14.28
CA GLY A 249 3.69 26.08 -15.33
C GLY A 249 4.89 26.08 -16.27
N ALA A 250 6.02 25.47 -15.88
CA ALA A 250 7.22 25.36 -16.69
C ALA A 250 6.98 24.62 -18.02
N PHE A 251 6.07 23.64 -18.02
CA PHE A 251 5.73 22.86 -19.21
C PHE A 251 4.74 23.57 -20.15
N MET A 252 3.99 24.56 -19.64
CA MET A 252 3.11 25.40 -20.47
C MET A 252 3.93 26.38 -21.30
N THR A 253 4.89 27.07 -20.65
CA THR A 253 5.69 28.11 -21.29
C THR A 253 6.95 27.57 -21.98
N LYS A 254 7.36 26.34 -21.63
CA LYS A 254 8.57 25.65 -22.14
C LYS A 254 9.80 26.56 -22.07
N SER A 255 9.89 27.37 -21.02
CA SER A 255 10.91 28.39 -20.85
C SER A 255 11.04 28.81 -19.38
N GLY A 256 12.20 29.39 -19.05
CA GLY A 256 12.50 29.91 -17.72
C GLY A 256 13.27 28.93 -16.83
N PRO A 257 13.63 29.36 -15.61
CA PRO A 257 14.57 28.64 -14.76
C PRO A 257 14.10 27.23 -14.38
N ASP A 258 12.80 27.04 -14.12
CA ASP A 258 12.27 25.73 -13.71
C ASP A 258 12.23 24.73 -14.86
N TYR A 259 11.89 25.19 -16.08
CA TYR A 259 11.95 24.35 -17.28
C TYR A 259 13.40 23.98 -17.61
N GLU A 260 14.33 24.94 -17.56
CA GLU A 260 15.76 24.70 -17.75
C GLU A 260 16.32 23.74 -16.69
N ARG A 261 15.89 23.89 -15.43
CA ARG A 261 16.26 22.99 -14.32
C ARG A 261 15.85 21.55 -14.64
N ILE A 262 14.60 21.30 -15.02
CA ILE A 262 14.09 19.96 -15.32
C ILE A 262 14.80 19.35 -16.54
N THR A 263 14.90 20.12 -17.62
CA THR A 263 15.46 19.64 -18.90
C THR A 263 16.99 19.52 -18.89
N SER A 264 17.69 20.21 -17.98
CA SER A 264 19.15 20.09 -17.84
C SER A 264 19.64 18.68 -17.48
N TYR A 265 18.77 17.85 -16.92
CA TYR A 265 19.06 16.45 -16.57
C TYR A 265 18.56 15.44 -17.60
N LYS A 266 18.10 15.89 -18.78
CA LYS A 266 17.50 15.00 -19.79
C LYS A 266 18.38 13.84 -20.23
N ALA A 267 19.68 14.07 -20.37
CA ALA A 267 20.64 13.02 -20.68
C ALA A 267 20.83 11.99 -19.54
N THR A 268 20.47 12.34 -18.30
CA THR A 268 20.58 11.45 -17.14
C THR A 268 19.43 10.46 -17.07
N TYR A 269 18.20 10.89 -17.41
CA TYR A 269 17.00 10.06 -17.40
C TYR A 269 16.57 9.61 -18.80
N GLU A 270 17.46 9.68 -19.79
CA GLU A 270 17.19 9.18 -21.13
C GLU A 270 17.00 7.66 -21.11
N GLY A 271 15.91 7.16 -21.71
CA GLY A 271 15.57 5.73 -21.70
C GLY A 271 14.89 5.24 -20.42
N HIS A 272 14.80 6.09 -19.40
CA HIS A 272 14.10 5.83 -18.15
C HIS A 272 12.62 6.25 -18.22
N ASP A 273 11.83 5.74 -17.28
CA ASP A 273 10.41 6.06 -17.17
C ASP A 273 10.15 7.55 -16.92
N LEU A 274 10.94 8.18 -16.03
CA LEU A 274 10.94 9.64 -15.84
C LEU A 274 11.17 10.39 -17.17
N GLY A 275 12.09 9.90 -18.01
CA GLY A 275 12.37 10.51 -19.31
C GLY A 275 11.18 10.45 -20.26
N ARG A 276 10.48 9.31 -20.29
CA ARG A 276 9.24 9.16 -21.08
C ARG A 276 8.15 10.13 -20.61
N LEU A 277 8.00 10.31 -19.29
CA LEU A 277 7.06 11.29 -18.74
C LEU A 277 7.43 12.71 -19.14
N VAL A 278 8.70 13.11 -19.00
CA VAL A 278 9.16 14.45 -19.40
C VAL A 278 8.95 14.67 -20.89
N ASP A 279 9.31 13.71 -21.75
CA ASP A 279 9.07 13.79 -23.20
C ASP A 279 7.59 13.98 -23.53
N LYS A 280 6.70 13.25 -22.84
CA LYS A 280 5.23 13.39 -22.98
C LYS A 280 4.75 14.79 -22.60
N LEU A 281 5.28 15.36 -21.52
CA LEU A 281 4.98 16.72 -21.09
C LEU A 281 5.53 17.78 -22.05
N GLU A 282 6.71 17.54 -22.64
CA GLU A 282 7.32 18.47 -23.61
C GLU A 282 6.56 18.55 -24.93
N VAL A 283 5.93 17.46 -25.37
CA VAL A 283 5.10 17.45 -26.59
C VAL A 283 3.64 17.83 -26.33
N LEU A 284 3.21 17.87 -25.07
CA LEU A 284 1.87 18.30 -24.71
C LEU A 284 1.66 19.77 -25.12
N GLU A 285 0.60 20.03 -25.88
CA GLU A 285 0.17 21.36 -26.27
C GLU A 285 -1.06 21.73 -25.44
N THR A 286 -0.85 22.45 -24.33
CA THR A 286 -1.93 22.89 -23.42
C THR A 286 -1.55 24.17 -22.70
N ASP A 287 -2.56 24.99 -22.38
CA ASP A 287 -2.48 26.11 -21.46
C ASP A 287 -3.18 25.81 -20.12
N GLU A 288 -3.59 24.55 -19.90
CA GLU A 288 -4.28 24.12 -18.70
C GLU A 288 -3.32 23.47 -17.70
N PHE A 289 -3.12 24.12 -16.55
CA PHE A 289 -2.35 23.57 -15.41
C PHE A 289 -2.87 22.21 -14.94
N SER A 290 -4.19 22.03 -14.93
CA SER A 290 -4.85 20.80 -14.50
C SER A 290 -4.43 19.62 -15.37
N LEU A 291 -4.38 19.79 -16.69
CA LEU A 291 -4.03 18.71 -17.60
C LEU A 291 -2.59 18.20 -17.40
N ILE A 292 -1.64 19.12 -17.14
CA ILE A 292 -0.24 18.73 -16.84
C ILE A 292 -0.18 17.93 -15.53
N GLY A 293 -0.85 18.42 -14.48
CA GLY A 293 -0.95 17.72 -13.20
C GLY A 293 -1.59 16.35 -13.33
N GLU A 294 -2.64 16.23 -14.13
CA GLU A 294 -3.30 14.95 -14.40
C GLU A 294 -2.37 14.00 -15.17
N VAL A 295 -1.63 14.45 -16.19
CA VAL A 295 -0.65 13.60 -16.89
C VAL A 295 0.41 13.06 -15.94
N ILE A 296 0.94 13.89 -15.03
CA ILE A 296 1.93 13.47 -14.02
C ILE A 296 1.31 12.45 -13.05
N ASN A 297 0.12 12.75 -12.51
CA ASN A 297 -0.56 11.87 -11.55
C ASN A 297 -0.94 10.52 -12.18
N SER A 298 -1.34 10.54 -13.45
CA SER A 298 -1.81 9.35 -14.15
C SER A 298 -0.68 8.45 -14.66
N HIS A 299 0.54 9.00 -14.79
CA HIS A 299 1.72 8.27 -15.26
C HIS A 299 2.06 7.07 -14.37
N ASN A 300 1.82 7.18 -13.06
CA ASN A 300 2.21 6.15 -12.09
C ASN A 300 1.07 5.21 -11.69
N VAL A 301 -0.09 5.28 -12.33
CA VAL A 301 -1.26 4.47 -11.93
C VAL A 301 -0.99 2.98 -12.04
N PHE A 302 -0.21 2.55 -13.04
CA PHE A 302 0.07 1.14 -13.29
C PHE A 302 1.53 0.74 -13.03
N GLY A 303 2.32 1.63 -12.40
CA GLY A 303 3.73 1.40 -12.08
C GLY A 303 4.70 1.65 -13.24
N VAL A 304 6.00 1.64 -12.92
CA VAL A 304 7.14 2.07 -13.77
C VAL A 304 7.36 1.19 -15.02
N HIS A 305 6.72 0.02 -15.07
CA HIS A 305 6.82 -0.97 -16.14
C HIS A 305 5.64 -1.04 -17.08
N SER A 306 4.52 -0.44 -16.70
CA SER A 306 3.29 -0.62 -17.45
C SER A 306 3.33 0.21 -18.72
N GLU A 307 3.11 -0.44 -19.86
CA GLU A 307 2.76 0.26 -21.10
C GLU A 307 1.31 0.76 -21.07
N MET A 308 0.49 0.26 -20.12
CA MET A 308 -0.84 0.81 -19.89
C MET A 308 -0.72 2.20 -19.30
N SER A 309 -1.60 3.09 -19.75
CA SER A 309 -1.68 4.44 -19.22
C SER A 309 -3.09 4.79 -18.80
N TYR A 310 -3.19 5.66 -17.81
CA TYR A 310 -4.44 6.30 -17.44
C TYR A 310 -4.38 7.73 -18.00
N LEU A 311 -5.41 8.15 -18.72
CA LEU A 311 -5.48 9.50 -19.28
C LEU A 311 -6.83 10.14 -19.00
N PRO A 312 -6.86 11.36 -18.45
CA PRO A 312 -8.09 12.14 -18.36
C PRO A 312 -8.62 12.43 -19.77
N LYS A 313 -9.92 12.21 -19.99
CA LYS A 313 -10.57 12.59 -21.25
C LYS A 313 -11.92 13.23 -21.00
N SER A 314 -12.11 14.41 -21.56
CA SER A 314 -13.42 15.05 -21.66
C SER A 314 -14.31 14.25 -22.61
N LEU A 315 -15.42 13.72 -22.11
CA LEU A 315 -16.35 12.91 -22.91
C LEU A 315 -17.18 13.75 -23.90
N ILE A 316 -17.43 15.02 -23.58
CA ILE A 316 -18.31 15.92 -24.35
C ILE A 316 -17.69 17.32 -24.37
N GLU A 317 -17.29 17.80 -25.55
CA GLU A 317 -16.92 19.20 -25.74
C GLU A 317 -18.09 20.11 -25.33
N GLY A 318 -17.85 21.03 -24.38
CA GLY A 318 -18.75 22.13 -24.08
C GLY A 318 -19.86 21.89 -23.04
N GLN A 319 -19.84 20.80 -22.25
CA GLN A 319 -20.83 20.59 -21.18
C GLN A 319 -20.35 20.86 -19.75
N GLY A 320 -19.09 21.22 -19.52
CA GLY A 320 -18.55 21.49 -18.18
C GLY A 320 -17.31 20.64 -17.90
N PRO A 321 -16.69 20.75 -16.70
CA PRO A 321 -15.50 19.98 -16.32
C PRO A 321 -15.88 18.52 -16.03
N PHE A 322 -16.15 17.75 -17.09
CA PHE A 322 -16.39 16.31 -17.02
C PHE A 322 -15.11 15.58 -17.41
N THR A 323 -14.29 15.19 -16.43
CA THR A 323 -13.08 14.40 -16.68
C THR A 323 -13.36 12.94 -16.36
N ILE A 324 -13.63 12.12 -17.39
CA ILE A 324 -13.64 10.68 -17.24
C ILE A 324 -12.28 10.15 -17.65
N ALA A 325 -11.69 9.33 -16.81
CA ALA A 325 -10.44 8.73 -17.17
C ALA A 325 -10.60 7.56 -18.13
N ARG A 326 -9.59 7.40 -18.96
CA ARG A 326 -9.46 6.34 -19.93
C ARG A 326 -8.22 5.55 -19.65
N VAL A 327 -8.40 4.24 -19.59
CA VAL A 327 -7.29 3.31 -19.65
C VAL A 327 -6.92 3.16 -21.12
N GLU A 328 -5.64 3.23 -21.43
CA GLU A 328 -5.07 2.84 -22.72
C GLU A 328 -4.26 1.56 -22.51
N ILE A 329 -4.49 0.54 -23.34
CA ILE A 329 -3.79 -0.74 -23.27
C ILE A 329 -3.18 -1.04 -24.65
N PRO A 330 -1.91 -0.67 -24.88
CA PRO A 330 -1.23 -0.91 -26.14
C PRO A 330 -1.34 -2.38 -26.58
N GLY A 331 -1.78 -2.59 -27.81
CA GLY A 331 -1.90 -3.93 -28.40
C GLY A 331 -3.14 -4.73 -27.97
N ASN A 332 -4.02 -4.22 -27.09
CA ASN A 332 -5.23 -4.93 -26.65
C ASN A 332 -6.49 -4.03 -26.61
N SER A 333 -6.91 -3.56 -27.78
CA SER A 333 -8.08 -2.67 -27.91
C SER A 333 -9.39 -3.29 -27.40
N ALA A 334 -9.54 -4.61 -27.45
CA ALA A 334 -10.76 -5.28 -26.99
C ALA A 334 -10.91 -5.23 -25.46
N LEU A 335 -9.81 -5.42 -24.73
CA LEU A 335 -9.79 -5.28 -23.28
C LEU A 335 -9.93 -3.81 -22.87
N GLU A 336 -9.23 -2.91 -23.56
CA GLU A 336 -9.34 -1.46 -23.38
C GLU A 336 -10.80 -0.98 -23.51
N GLU A 337 -11.49 -1.36 -24.59
CA GLU A 337 -12.90 -1.04 -24.81
C GLU A 337 -13.80 -1.61 -23.71
N LYS A 338 -13.51 -2.82 -23.22
CA LYS A 338 -14.30 -3.45 -22.15
C LYS A 338 -14.13 -2.70 -20.83
N ILE A 339 -12.90 -2.38 -20.42
CA ILE A 339 -12.59 -1.64 -19.19
C ILE A 339 -13.22 -0.24 -19.23
N ASN A 340 -12.99 0.50 -20.31
CA ASN A 340 -13.50 1.86 -20.45
C ASN A 340 -15.04 1.90 -20.47
N ARG A 341 -15.68 0.88 -21.05
CA ARG A 341 -17.15 0.72 -20.96
C ARG A 341 -17.61 0.47 -19.52
N THR A 342 -16.93 -0.37 -18.75
CA THR A 342 -17.27 -0.60 -17.33
C THR A 342 -17.17 0.70 -16.51
N ILE A 343 -16.14 1.50 -16.77
CA ILE A 343 -15.97 2.84 -16.16
C ILE A 343 -17.14 3.74 -16.55
N ASP A 344 -17.50 3.79 -17.84
CA ASP A 344 -18.61 4.61 -18.34
C ASP A 344 -19.97 4.20 -17.78
N GLU A 345 -20.24 2.90 -17.69
CA GLU A 345 -21.49 2.38 -17.13
C GLU A 345 -21.63 2.78 -15.65
N THR A 346 -20.55 2.69 -14.88
CA THR A 346 -20.54 3.08 -13.46
C THR A 346 -20.70 4.58 -13.30
N ALA A 347 -19.93 5.37 -14.05
CA ALA A 347 -20.03 6.83 -14.09
C ALA A 347 -21.44 7.30 -14.46
N ASN A 348 -22.06 6.69 -15.48
CA ASN A 348 -23.40 7.02 -15.92
C ASN A 348 -24.46 6.64 -14.87
N SER A 349 -24.30 5.49 -14.20
CA SER A 349 -25.18 5.08 -13.11
C SER A 349 -25.20 6.11 -11.98
N LEU A 350 -24.02 6.59 -11.56
CA LEU A 350 -23.85 7.55 -10.47
C LEU A 350 -24.62 8.86 -10.70
N GLN A 351 -24.80 9.26 -11.96
CA GLN A 351 -25.38 10.54 -12.35
C GLN A 351 -26.71 10.49 -13.11
N SER A 352 -27.30 9.29 -13.25
CA SER A 352 -28.42 9.02 -14.18
C SER A 352 -29.71 9.79 -13.85
N ASP A 353 -29.94 10.08 -12.58
CA ASP A 353 -31.10 10.77 -12.02
C ASP A 353 -30.79 12.21 -11.56
N ILE A 354 -29.53 12.65 -11.64
CA ILE A 354 -29.12 14.03 -11.31
C ILE A 354 -29.56 14.98 -12.43
N GLN A 355 -30.41 15.96 -12.09
CA GLN A 355 -30.82 17.05 -12.97
C GLN A 355 -29.93 18.29 -12.80
N GLY A 356 -29.70 19.03 -13.88
CA GLY A 356 -28.93 20.28 -13.87
C GLY A 356 -27.43 20.12 -14.12
N GLU A 357 -26.67 21.18 -13.82
CA GLU A 357 -25.22 21.18 -13.91
C GLU A 357 -24.62 20.25 -12.84
N LYS A 358 -23.64 19.46 -13.26
CA LYS A 358 -22.96 18.48 -12.42
C LYS A 358 -21.51 18.36 -12.84
N THR A 359 -20.67 17.96 -11.90
CA THR A 359 -19.25 17.69 -12.10
C THR A 359 -19.01 16.25 -11.72
N LEU A 360 -18.30 15.51 -12.58
CA LEU A 360 -17.92 14.12 -12.31
C LEU A 360 -16.40 14.02 -12.29
N PHE A 361 -15.88 13.37 -11.25
CA PHE A 361 -14.47 13.03 -11.11
C PHE A 361 -14.31 11.52 -11.00
N VAL A 362 -13.30 10.99 -11.68
CA VAL A 362 -12.88 9.59 -11.60
C VAL A 362 -11.41 9.57 -11.23
N HIS A 363 -11.11 9.13 -10.02
CA HIS A 363 -9.76 9.11 -9.47
C HIS A 363 -9.29 7.66 -9.24
N PRO A 364 -8.11 7.25 -9.71
CA PRO A 364 -7.57 5.93 -9.41
C PRO A 364 -7.05 5.89 -7.97
N THR A 365 -7.56 4.98 -7.16
CA THR A 365 -7.09 4.77 -5.77
C THR A 365 -5.96 3.76 -5.71
N PHE A 366 -5.93 2.82 -6.65
CA PHE A 366 -4.89 1.82 -6.81
C PHE A 366 -4.87 1.33 -8.26
N GLY A 367 -3.69 0.97 -8.79
CA GLY A 367 -3.58 0.34 -10.09
C GLY A 367 -2.32 -0.52 -10.23
N SER A 368 -2.47 -1.62 -10.96
CA SER A 368 -1.41 -2.53 -11.40
C SER A 368 -1.85 -3.20 -12.70
N GLU A 369 -0.99 -4.02 -13.31
CA GLU A 369 -1.39 -4.79 -14.51
C GLU A 369 -2.50 -5.80 -14.24
N ALA A 370 -2.75 -6.15 -12.97
CA ALA A 370 -3.78 -7.11 -12.57
C ALA A 370 -5.07 -6.44 -12.07
N LEU A 371 -5.00 -5.22 -11.55
CA LEU A 371 -6.10 -4.58 -10.84
C LEU A 371 -6.17 -3.08 -11.10
N LEU A 372 -7.36 -2.51 -11.23
CA LEU A 372 -7.59 -1.07 -11.17
C LEU A 372 -8.74 -0.76 -10.21
N SER A 373 -8.47 0.04 -9.17
CA SER A 373 -9.49 0.57 -8.27
C SER A 373 -9.66 2.05 -8.46
N LEU A 374 -10.92 2.49 -8.52
CA LEU A 374 -11.35 3.84 -8.80
C LEU A 374 -12.35 4.33 -7.76
N SER A 375 -12.20 5.60 -7.41
CA SER A 375 -13.19 6.41 -6.71
C SER A 375 -13.86 7.35 -7.70
N LEU A 376 -15.18 7.23 -7.83
CA LEU A 376 -15.99 8.07 -8.71
C LEU A 376 -16.82 8.99 -7.83
N SER A 377 -16.77 10.30 -8.07
CA SER A 377 -17.59 11.27 -7.34
C SER A 377 -18.34 12.19 -8.30
N ALA A 378 -19.62 12.41 -8.03
CA ALA A 378 -20.47 13.33 -8.77
C ALA A 378 -20.95 14.42 -7.81
N SER A 379 -20.68 15.68 -8.12
CA SER A 379 -21.17 16.83 -7.37
C SER A 379 -22.15 17.66 -8.19
N PHE A 380 -23.18 18.19 -7.53
CA PHE A 380 -24.31 18.85 -8.19
C PHE A 380 -25.05 19.78 -7.23
N SER A 381 -25.86 20.68 -7.79
CA SER A 381 -26.77 21.50 -6.98
C SER A 381 -28.06 20.73 -6.70
N GLY A 382 -28.31 20.46 -5.42
CA GLY A 382 -29.54 19.85 -4.91
C GLY A 382 -30.73 20.82 -4.86
N GLU A 383 -31.81 20.38 -4.21
CA GLU A 383 -32.96 21.24 -3.93
C GLU A 383 -32.53 22.46 -3.10
N GLU A 384 -33.14 23.63 -3.37
CA GLU A 384 -32.82 24.91 -2.71
C GLU A 384 -31.40 25.47 -2.95
N GLY A 385 -30.62 24.85 -3.86
CA GLY A 385 -29.27 25.31 -4.22
C GLY A 385 -28.18 24.86 -3.25
N ALA A 386 -28.45 23.87 -2.39
CA ALA A 386 -27.43 23.19 -1.62
C ALA A 386 -26.45 22.42 -2.52
N TYR A 387 -25.20 22.28 -2.09
CA TYR A 387 -24.22 21.47 -2.81
C TYR A 387 -24.32 20.03 -2.30
N ASP A 388 -24.70 19.11 -3.20
CA ASP A 388 -24.78 17.68 -2.92
C ASP A 388 -23.69 16.95 -3.69
N TYR A 389 -23.31 15.78 -3.16
CA TYR A 389 -22.37 14.88 -3.81
C TYR A 389 -22.80 13.43 -3.64
N ARG A 390 -22.38 12.59 -4.58
CA ARG A 390 -22.48 11.13 -4.53
C ARG A 390 -21.13 10.53 -4.86
N GLN A 391 -20.87 9.35 -4.33
CA GLN A 391 -19.65 8.61 -4.61
C GLN A 391 -19.96 7.14 -4.89
N ALA A 392 -19.15 6.53 -5.74
CA ALA A 392 -19.13 5.11 -6.00
C ALA A 392 -17.70 4.60 -6.02
N PHE A 393 -17.51 3.35 -5.62
CA PHE A 393 -16.24 2.65 -5.79
C PHE A 393 -16.36 1.59 -6.88
N LEU A 394 -15.29 1.45 -7.66
CA LEU A 394 -15.19 0.49 -8.75
C LEU A 394 -13.82 -0.16 -8.71
N THR A 395 -13.78 -1.47 -8.54
CA THR A 395 -12.58 -2.27 -8.69
C THR A 395 -12.74 -3.20 -9.89
N ILE A 396 -11.74 -3.24 -10.77
CA ILE A 396 -11.74 -3.94 -12.05
C ILE A 396 -10.57 -4.91 -12.09
N ASP A 397 -10.83 -6.17 -12.46
CA ASP A 397 -9.80 -7.13 -12.84
C ASP A 397 -9.27 -6.77 -14.22
N MET A 398 -8.01 -6.35 -14.29
CA MET A 398 -7.40 -5.87 -15.53
C MET A 398 -7.09 -6.98 -16.52
N THR A 399 -7.14 -8.26 -16.11
CA THR A 399 -6.91 -9.40 -17.02
C THR A 399 -8.12 -9.68 -17.91
N ASN A 400 -9.32 -9.36 -17.44
CA ASN A 400 -10.57 -9.68 -18.13
C ASN A 400 -11.51 -8.48 -18.29
N GLY A 401 -11.25 -7.35 -17.63
CA GLY A 401 -12.03 -6.11 -17.68
C GLY A 401 -13.37 -6.17 -16.94
N GLU A 402 -13.54 -7.09 -15.99
CA GLU A 402 -14.77 -7.28 -15.21
C GLU A 402 -14.71 -6.57 -13.87
N ARG A 403 -15.89 -6.11 -13.41
CA ARG A 403 -16.04 -5.56 -12.07
C ARG A 403 -15.83 -6.67 -11.04
N MET A 404 -14.92 -6.45 -10.11
CA MET A 404 -14.70 -7.35 -8.99
C MET A 404 -15.70 -7.07 -7.87
N THR A 405 -16.18 -8.14 -7.26
CA THR A 405 -16.88 -8.10 -5.98
C THR A 405 -15.87 -8.21 -4.83
N LEU A 406 -16.31 -7.89 -3.62
CA LEU A 406 -15.48 -8.07 -2.43
C LEU A 406 -15.13 -9.56 -2.20
N GLU A 407 -16.04 -10.47 -2.54
CA GLU A 407 -15.81 -11.92 -2.53
C GLU A 407 -14.70 -12.33 -3.50
N ASP A 408 -14.68 -11.77 -4.72
CA ASP A 408 -13.62 -12.04 -5.71
C ASP A 408 -12.26 -11.55 -5.22
N PHE A 409 -12.21 -10.36 -4.62
CA PHE A 409 -10.97 -9.74 -4.14
C PHE A 409 -10.39 -10.46 -2.92
N LEU A 410 -11.23 -10.75 -1.92
CA LEU A 410 -10.81 -11.44 -0.70
C LEU A 410 -10.55 -12.94 -0.96
N GLY A 411 -11.11 -13.51 -2.03
CA GLY A 411 -11.06 -14.95 -2.30
C GLY A 411 -11.83 -15.78 -1.27
N LEU A 412 -12.82 -15.17 -0.62
CA LEU A 412 -13.63 -15.76 0.46
C LEU A 412 -15.10 -15.57 0.17
N PRO A 413 -15.96 -16.59 0.38
CA PRO A 413 -17.39 -16.44 0.20
C PRO A 413 -17.98 -15.46 1.22
N TYR A 414 -19.06 -14.76 0.86
CA TYR A 414 -19.73 -13.74 1.69
C TYR A 414 -19.91 -14.15 3.17
N ASP A 415 -20.41 -15.37 3.41
CA ASP A 415 -20.67 -15.88 4.77
C ASP A 415 -19.40 -16.01 5.64
N SER A 416 -18.20 -16.00 5.04
CA SER A 416 -16.92 -16.09 5.74
C SER A 416 -16.35 -14.75 6.18
N TYR A 417 -16.66 -13.65 5.46
CA TYR A 417 -16.09 -12.33 5.77
C TYR A 417 -17.12 -11.33 6.32
N ALA A 418 -18.43 -11.52 6.07
CA ALA A 418 -19.44 -10.53 6.44
C ALA A 418 -19.49 -10.23 7.96
N ALA A 419 -19.51 -11.27 8.80
CA ALA A 419 -19.57 -11.10 10.25
C ALA A 419 -18.27 -10.51 10.85
N PRO A 420 -17.06 -10.96 10.46
CA PRO A 420 -15.84 -10.30 10.88
C PRO A 420 -15.74 -8.83 10.46
N LEU A 421 -16.14 -8.49 9.23
CA LEU A 421 -16.15 -7.08 8.80
C LEU A 421 -17.20 -6.28 9.58
N GLU A 422 -18.37 -6.84 9.88
CA GLU A 422 -19.36 -6.18 10.75
C GLU A 422 -18.82 -5.93 12.16
N GLU A 423 -18.01 -6.85 12.70
CA GLU A 423 -17.35 -6.67 14.00
C GLU A 423 -16.34 -5.50 13.97
N ILE A 424 -15.56 -5.38 12.89
CA ILE A 424 -14.61 -4.27 12.68
C ILE A 424 -15.36 -2.93 12.51
N LEU A 425 -16.38 -2.92 11.65
CA LEU A 425 -17.06 -1.69 11.22
C LEU A 425 -18.18 -1.23 12.18
N GLY A 426 -18.69 -2.13 13.01
CA GLY A 426 -19.88 -1.91 13.82
C GLY A 426 -21.19 -1.80 13.02
N THR A 427 -21.19 -2.16 11.74
CA THR A 427 -22.36 -2.10 10.84
C THR A 427 -22.36 -3.26 9.85
N PRO A 428 -23.54 -3.82 9.49
CA PRO A 428 -23.62 -4.93 8.54
C PRO A 428 -23.08 -4.58 7.16
N VAL A 429 -22.23 -5.46 6.61
CA VAL A 429 -21.69 -5.32 5.25
C VAL A 429 -22.56 -6.09 4.26
N PRO A 430 -23.22 -5.44 3.29
CA PRO A 430 -24.01 -6.14 2.27
C PRO A 430 -23.12 -6.85 1.26
N ALA A 431 -23.61 -7.94 0.66
CA ALA A 431 -22.89 -8.68 -0.40
C ALA A 431 -22.59 -7.81 -1.64
N THR A 432 -23.35 -6.73 -1.84
CA THR A 432 -23.18 -5.78 -2.93
C THR A 432 -22.36 -4.54 -2.53
N ALA A 433 -21.66 -4.58 -1.38
CA ALA A 433 -20.82 -3.47 -0.95
C ALA A 433 -19.80 -3.13 -2.03
N GLU A 434 -19.72 -1.84 -2.37
CA GLU A 434 -18.68 -1.36 -3.27
C GLU A 434 -17.42 -1.12 -2.47
N PHE A 435 -16.27 -1.40 -3.09
CA PHE A 435 -14.98 -1.21 -2.46
C PHE A 435 -13.96 -0.66 -3.45
N SER A 436 -13.02 0.10 -2.93
CA SER A 436 -11.79 0.48 -3.62
C SER A 436 -10.60 -0.04 -2.84
N VAL A 437 -9.61 -0.59 -3.53
CA VAL A 437 -8.31 -0.91 -2.94
C VAL A 437 -7.49 0.37 -2.78
N GLU A 438 -6.78 0.44 -1.67
CA GLU A 438 -5.79 1.47 -1.35
C GLU A 438 -4.46 0.78 -1.01
N SER A 439 -3.35 1.54 -0.95
CA SER A 439 -2.00 0.97 -0.82
C SER A 439 -1.80 0.03 0.38
N PHE A 440 -2.62 0.16 1.43
CA PHE A 440 -2.57 -0.68 2.63
C PHE A 440 -3.94 -1.09 3.15
N GLY A 441 -4.94 -1.25 2.28
CA GLY A 441 -6.27 -1.67 2.74
C GLY A 441 -7.37 -1.53 1.70
N ILE A 442 -8.61 -1.49 2.18
CA ILE A 442 -9.78 -1.23 1.34
C ILE A 442 -10.63 -0.14 1.97
N SER A 443 -11.22 0.69 1.12
CA SER A 443 -12.32 1.58 1.49
C SER A 443 -13.64 0.95 1.05
N LEU A 444 -14.58 0.83 1.97
CA LEU A 444 -15.96 0.38 1.71
C LEU A 444 -16.91 1.57 1.62
N ASN A 445 -17.80 1.53 0.64
CA ASN A 445 -18.90 2.46 0.48
C ASN A 445 -20.20 1.78 0.94
N LEU A 446 -20.71 2.16 2.12
CA LEU A 446 -21.91 1.57 2.71
C LEU A 446 -23.10 2.54 2.58
N PRO A 447 -24.15 2.19 1.83
CA PRO A 447 -25.31 3.06 1.67
C PRO A 447 -26.01 3.29 3.01
N ARG A 448 -26.24 4.56 3.36
CA ARG A 448 -27.01 4.90 4.56
C ARG A 448 -28.50 4.98 4.24
N GLU A 449 -29.31 4.26 4.99
CA GLU A 449 -30.75 4.20 4.76
C GLU A 449 -31.38 5.62 4.83
N GLY A 450 -32.08 6.01 3.76
CA GLY A 450 -32.76 7.30 3.67
C GLY A 450 -31.86 8.53 3.45
N SER A 451 -30.58 8.33 3.11
CA SER A 451 -29.60 9.38 2.86
C SER A 451 -29.04 9.30 1.43
N LEU A 452 -28.70 10.44 0.84
CA LEU A 452 -27.92 10.50 -0.40
C LEU A 452 -26.42 10.28 -0.15
N TYR A 453 -25.98 10.44 1.09
CA TYR A 453 -24.62 10.18 1.54
C TYR A 453 -24.48 8.73 1.99
N SER A 454 -23.34 8.14 1.67
CA SER A 454 -22.90 6.85 2.20
C SER A 454 -21.95 7.04 3.37
N ASP A 455 -21.84 6.01 4.21
CA ASP A 455 -20.78 5.92 5.21
C ASP A 455 -19.56 5.26 4.55
N TYR A 456 -18.40 5.90 4.69
CA TYR A 456 -17.13 5.41 4.16
C TYR A 456 -16.31 4.84 5.30
N HIS A 457 -15.84 3.62 5.10
CA HIS A 457 -15.04 2.93 6.09
C HIS A 457 -13.73 2.47 5.44
N LEU A 458 -12.62 2.99 5.92
CA LEU A 458 -11.30 2.45 5.63
C LEU A 458 -11.06 1.25 6.54
N ILE A 459 -10.64 0.14 5.96
CA ILE A 459 -10.23 -1.07 6.67
C ILE A 459 -8.78 -1.34 6.29
N THR A 460 -7.92 -1.29 7.28
CA THR A 460 -6.48 -1.44 7.11
C THR A 460 -6.12 -2.89 6.82
N ALA A 461 -4.98 -3.11 6.13
CA ALA A 461 -4.46 -4.44 5.86
C ALA A 461 -4.24 -5.21 7.18
N GLY A 462 -3.79 -4.52 8.24
CA GLY A 462 -3.63 -5.06 9.58
C GLY A 462 -4.92 -5.59 10.19
N GLU A 463 -6.06 -4.92 10.01
CA GLU A 463 -7.37 -5.39 10.46
C GLU A 463 -7.88 -6.58 9.63
N LEU A 464 -7.45 -6.69 8.38
CA LEU A 464 -7.82 -7.77 7.48
C LEU A 464 -6.92 -9.01 7.59
N MET A 465 -5.82 -8.94 8.34
CA MET A 465 -4.84 -10.02 8.42
C MET A 465 -5.39 -11.35 8.95
N ASP A 466 -6.39 -11.29 9.84
CA ASP A 466 -7.04 -12.48 10.37
C ASP A 466 -8.02 -13.12 9.37
N LEU A 467 -8.38 -12.39 8.31
CA LEU A 467 -9.32 -12.82 7.27
C LEU A 467 -8.60 -13.28 6.01
N VAL A 468 -7.62 -12.51 5.55
CA VAL A 468 -6.95 -12.73 4.26
C VAL A 468 -5.45 -12.55 4.37
N ASP A 469 -4.72 -13.20 3.45
CA ASP A 469 -3.29 -12.94 3.29
C ASP A 469 -3.09 -11.48 2.89
N TYR A 470 -2.50 -10.67 3.77
CA TYR A 470 -2.26 -9.24 3.55
C TYR A 470 -1.46 -8.95 2.28
N ARG A 471 -0.72 -9.93 1.74
CA ARG A 471 0.01 -9.77 0.48
C ARG A 471 -0.90 -9.51 -0.72
N ILE A 472 -2.22 -9.71 -0.62
CA ILE A 472 -3.16 -9.29 -1.66
C ILE A 472 -3.08 -7.79 -1.96
N PHE A 473 -2.61 -6.97 -1.00
CA PHE A 473 -2.42 -5.52 -1.17
C PHE A 473 -1.09 -5.15 -1.85
N PHE A 474 -0.22 -6.14 -2.07
CA PHE A 474 1.14 -5.95 -2.60
C PHE A 474 1.38 -6.73 -3.90
N LYS A 475 0.31 -7.03 -4.65
CA LYS A 475 0.35 -7.85 -5.87
C LYS A 475 0.49 -7.07 -7.17
#